data_AF-A0A376K2N1-F1
#
_entry.id   AF-A0A376K2N1-F1
#
_cell.length_a   1.000
_cell.length_b   1.000
_cell.length_c   1.000
_cell.angle_alpha   90.00
_cell.angle_beta   90.00
_cell.angle_gamma   90.00
#
_symmetry.space_group_name_H-M   'P 1'
#
loop_
_entity.id
_entity.type
_entity.pdbx_description
1 polymer ?
#
loop_
_entity_poly.entity_id
_entity_poly.type
_entity_poly.pdbx_seq_one_letter_code
_entity_poly.pdbx_strand_id
1 'polypeptide(L)'
;MIAEWTGVPLNRLSQNEMSVITDLPKWLGDTIKGQDLAIASLHKHLLTARADLRLPGRPLGAFLLAGPSGVGKTETVLQLAELLYGGRQYLTTINMSEFQEKHTVSRLIGSPPGYVGYGEGGVLTEAIRQKPYSVVLLDEVEKAHPDVLNLFYQSFDKGEMADGEGRLIDCKKYRLLPDVQPRLPGNSRARR
;
A
#
# COMPACT_ATOMS: atom_id res chain seq x y z
N MET A 1 21.85 15.29 9.47
CA MET A 1 21.14 15.93 8.34
C MET A 1 20.38 14.86 7.56
N ILE A 2 19.13 14.57 7.93
CA ILE A 2 18.20 13.68 7.17
C ILE A 2 16.77 14.27 7.16
N ALA A 3 16.46 15.21 8.08
CA ALA A 3 15.11 15.74 8.27
C ALA A 3 14.71 16.90 7.34
N GLU A 4 15.63 17.49 6.58
CA GLU A 4 15.33 18.70 5.77
C GLU A 4 14.76 18.42 4.38
N TRP A 5 14.84 17.20 3.86
CA TRP A 5 14.41 16.91 2.47
C TRP A 5 13.09 16.18 2.32
N THR A 6 12.52 15.65 3.39
CA THR A 6 11.21 14.97 3.32
C THR A 6 10.03 15.92 3.47
N GLY A 7 10.25 17.19 3.82
CA GLY A 7 9.17 18.16 4.10
C GLY A 7 8.30 17.83 5.32
N VAL A 8 8.46 16.64 5.91
CA VAL A 8 7.71 16.20 7.09
C VAL A 8 8.64 16.10 8.30
N PRO A 9 8.39 16.86 9.39
CA PRO A 9 9.21 16.82 10.59
C PRO A 9 9.07 15.46 11.29
N LEU A 10 10.04 14.57 11.08
CA LEU A 10 10.08 13.19 11.58
C LEU A 10 9.83 13.07 13.10
N ASN A 11 10.35 14.00 13.90
CA ASN A 11 10.16 14.01 15.35
C ASN A 11 8.74 14.43 15.78
N ARG A 12 8.05 15.27 14.98
CA ARG A 12 6.64 15.63 15.25
C ARG A 12 5.67 14.56 14.74
N LEU A 13 5.99 13.90 13.62
CA LEU A 13 5.26 12.72 13.14
C LEU A 13 5.33 11.58 14.17
N SER A 14 6.52 11.26 14.68
CA SER A 14 6.73 10.11 15.56
C SER A 14 5.87 10.14 16.84
N GLN A 15 5.81 11.28 17.53
CA GLN A 15 5.03 11.45 18.77
C GLN A 15 3.53 11.47 18.48
N ASN A 16 3.10 12.18 17.43
CA ASN A 16 1.69 12.28 17.04
C ASN A 16 1.15 10.95 16.49
N GLU A 17 1.99 10.18 15.78
CA GLU A 17 1.59 8.91 15.20
C GLU A 17 1.33 7.83 16.26
N MET A 18 2.03 7.85 17.40
CA MET A 18 1.74 6.90 18.48
C MET A 18 0.36 7.14 19.11
N SER A 19 0.00 8.40 19.37
CA SER A 19 -1.35 8.75 19.83
C SER A 19 -2.41 8.36 18.81
N VAL A 20 -2.15 8.65 17.52
CA VAL A 20 -3.06 8.26 16.43
C VAL A 20 -3.23 6.74 16.37
N ILE A 21 -2.14 5.96 16.45
CA ILE A 21 -2.21 4.50 16.39
C ILE A 21 -2.96 3.94 17.60
N THR A 22 -2.73 4.49 18.80
CA THR A 22 -3.40 4.06 20.03
C THR A 22 -4.91 4.22 19.95
N ASP A 23 -5.38 5.36 19.41
CA ASP A 23 -6.79 5.67 19.26
C ASP A 23 -7.38 5.20 17.91
N LEU A 24 -6.57 4.55 17.06
CA LEU A 24 -6.95 4.18 15.69
C LEU A 24 -8.26 3.37 15.62
N PRO A 25 -8.53 2.39 16.49
CA PRO A 25 -9.79 1.65 16.45
C PRO A 25 -11.02 2.55 16.65
N LYS A 26 -10.90 3.57 17.49
CA LYS A 26 -11.97 4.54 17.73
C LYS A 26 -12.22 5.37 16.48
N TRP A 27 -11.17 5.98 15.93
CA TRP A 27 -11.27 6.81 14.72
C TRP A 27 -11.82 6.02 13.52
N LEU A 28 -11.30 4.82 13.27
CA LEU A 28 -11.79 3.98 12.18
C LEU A 28 -13.20 3.45 12.44
N GLY A 29 -13.53 3.08 13.69
CA GLY A 29 -14.85 2.56 14.06
C GLY A 29 -15.96 3.61 13.97
N ASP A 30 -15.63 4.90 14.04
CA ASP A 30 -16.59 5.99 13.83
C ASP A 30 -17.10 6.04 12.39
N THR A 31 -16.24 5.71 11.41
CA THR A 31 -16.56 5.75 9.97
C THR A 31 -16.91 4.38 9.39
N ILE A 32 -16.19 3.32 9.79
CA ILE A 32 -16.27 1.98 9.21
C ILE A 32 -17.06 1.07 10.16
N LYS A 33 -18.34 0.84 9.84
CA LYS A 33 -19.24 0.06 10.70
C LYS A 33 -19.18 -1.44 10.39
N GLY A 34 -19.20 -2.26 11.44
CA GLY A 34 -19.29 -3.72 11.33
C GLY A 34 -18.00 -4.43 10.90
N GLN A 35 -16.84 -3.76 10.98
CA GLN A 35 -15.53 -4.31 10.62
C GLN A 35 -14.56 -4.38 11.82
N ASP A 36 -15.08 -4.52 13.04
CA ASP A 36 -14.31 -4.44 14.29
C ASP A 36 -13.10 -5.40 14.31
N LEU A 37 -13.26 -6.61 13.77
CA LEU A 37 -12.18 -7.60 13.67
C LEU A 37 -11.06 -7.15 12.71
N ALA A 38 -11.41 -6.58 11.56
CA ALA A 38 -10.43 -6.09 10.59
C ALA A 38 -9.67 -4.88 11.16
N ILE A 39 -10.39 -3.95 11.80
CA ILE A 39 -9.82 -2.78 12.48
C ILE A 39 -8.88 -3.22 13.62
N ALA A 40 -9.28 -4.20 14.44
CA ALA A 40 -8.46 -4.72 15.53
C ALA A 40 -7.16 -5.39 15.01
N SER A 41 -7.24 -6.14 13.91
CA SER A 41 -6.08 -6.76 13.26
C SER A 41 -5.09 -5.71 12.74
N LEU A 42 -5.61 -4.71 12.04
CA LEU A 42 -4.84 -3.57 11.54
C LEU A 42 -4.13 -2.82 12.68
N HIS A 43 -4.87 -2.48 13.75
CA HIS A 43 -4.34 -1.81 14.93
C HIS A 43 -3.21 -2.60 15.59
N LYS A 44 -3.40 -3.90 15.83
CA LYS A 44 -2.38 -4.77 16.45
C LYS A 44 -1.08 -4.80 15.63
N HIS A 45 -1.18 -4.89 14.30
CA HIS A 45 -0.01 -4.90 13.44
C HIS A 45 0.73 -3.55 13.46
N LEU A 46 0.00 -2.43 13.42
CA LEU A 46 0.59 -1.09 13.47
C LEU A 46 1.31 -0.82 14.81
N LEU A 47 0.75 -1.29 15.93
CA LEU A 47 1.42 -1.25 17.24
C LEU A 47 2.70 -2.10 17.24
N THR A 48 2.63 -3.32 16.72
CA THR A 48 3.80 -4.23 16.63
C THR A 48 4.89 -3.61 15.77
N ALA A 49 4.50 -2.97 14.66
CA ALA A 49 5.42 -2.27 13.76
C ALA A 49 6.13 -1.09 14.41
N ARG A 50 5.44 -0.39 15.31
CA ARG A 50 5.97 0.75 16.07
C ARG A 50 6.89 0.36 17.21
N ALA A 51 6.61 -0.76 17.88
CA ALA A 51 7.45 -1.27 18.96
C ALA A 51 8.80 -1.84 18.47
N ASP A 52 9.08 -1.72 17.16
CA ASP A 52 10.23 -2.28 16.46
C ASP A 52 10.41 -3.80 16.67
N LEU A 53 9.31 -4.48 17.00
CA LEU A 53 9.24 -5.93 17.20
C LEU A 53 9.14 -6.68 15.86
N ARG A 54 9.61 -6.07 14.77
CA ARG A 54 9.54 -6.62 13.42
C ARG A 54 10.91 -7.10 12.96
N LEU A 55 10.89 -7.93 11.94
CA LEU A 55 12.10 -8.29 11.21
C LEU A 55 12.68 -7.03 10.51
N PRO A 56 13.96 -6.69 10.77
CA PRO A 56 14.63 -5.59 10.11
C PRO A 56 14.56 -5.73 8.59
N GLY A 57 14.34 -4.61 7.90
CA GLY A 57 14.38 -4.57 6.44
C GLY A 57 13.05 -4.80 5.73
N ARG A 58 11.92 -4.96 6.42
CA ARG A 58 10.58 -5.07 5.81
C ARG A 58 9.82 -3.73 5.76
N PRO A 59 8.83 -3.56 4.85
CA PRO A 59 7.98 -2.36 4.80
C PRO A 59 7.29 -2.00 6.11
N LEU A 60 6.90 -0.73 6.26
CA LEU A 60 6.24 -0.24 7.48
C LEU A 60 4.91 -0.97 7.78
N GLY A 61 4.29 -1.58 6.77
CA GLY A 61 3.16 -2.49 6.92
C GLY A 61 2.66 -2.95 5.55
N ALA A 62 2.23 -4.21 5.46
CA ALA A 62 1.58 -4.78 4.28
C ALA A 62 0.26 -5.44 4.73
N PHE A 63 -0.87 -4.97 4.21
CA PHE A 63 -2.21 -5.39 4.68
C PHE A 63 -3.13 -5.78 3.54
N LEU A 64 -3.61 -7.02 3.53
CA LEU A 64 -4.65 -7.42 2.59
C LEU A 64 -6.04 -7.11 3.16
N LEU A 65 -6.74 -6.18 2.50
CA LEU A 65 -8.16 -5.91 2.76
C LEU A 65 -8.99 -6.75 1.80
N ALA A 66 -9.72 -7.73 2.33
CA ALA A 66 -10.52 -8.64 1.52
C ALA A 66 -11.98 -8.62 1.98
N GLY A 67 -12.91 -8.49 1.03
CA GLY A 67 -14.34 -8.50 1.32
C GLY A 67 -15.20 -7.97 0.17
N PRO A 68 -16.53 -8.12 0.21
CA PRO A 68 -17.44 -7.65 -0.85
C PRO A 68 -17.30 -6.16 -1.17
N SER A 69 -17.87 -5.72 -2.30
CA SER A 69 -17.93 -4.29 -2.61
C SER A 69 -18.75 -3.52 -1.55
N GLY A 70 -18.35 -2.30 -1.25
CA GLY A 70 -19.06 -1.42 -0.30
C GLY A 70 -18.82 -1.67 1.19
N VAL A 71 -17.98 -2.64 1.58
CA VAL A 71 -17.72 -2.95 3.01
C VAL A 71 -16.72 -2.01 3.71
N GLY A 72 -16.22 -0.98 3.01
CA GLY A 72 -15.32 0.04 3.59
C GLY A 72 -13.83 -0.22 3.42
N LYS A 73 -13.41 -1.10 2.50
CA LYS A 73 -11.98 -1.41 2.27
C LYS A 73 -11.20 -0.16 1.83
N THR A 74 -11.60 0.47 0.73
CA THR A 74 -10.99 1.72 0.23
C THR A 74 -11.06 2.85 1.27
N GLU A 75 -12.20 2.98 1.97
CA GLU A 75 -12.37 4.00 3.02
C GLU A 75 -11.38 3.78 4.18
N THR A 76 -11.11 2.53 4.56
CA THR A 76 -10.06 2.21 5.56
C THR A 76 -8.71 2.77 5.15
N VAL A 77 -8.35 2.63 3.87
CA VAL A 77 -7.06 3.10 3.36
C VAL A 77 -6.98 4.63 3.32
N LEU A 78 -8.08 5.28 2.92
CA LEU A 78 -8.18 6.74 2.92
C LEU A 78 -8.04 7.31 4.33
N GLN A 79 -8.76 6.74 5.30
CA GLN A 79 -8.67 7.15 6.70
C GLN A 79 -7.28 6.91 7.28
N LEU A 80 -6.62 5.81 6.94
CA LEU A 80 -5.23 5.57 7.34
C LEU A 80 -4.28 6.63 6.79
N ALA A 81 -4.43 7.04 5.52
CA ALA A 81 -3.61 8.08 4.93
C ALA A 81 -3.82 9.44 5.62
N GLU A 82 -5.07 9.78 5.92
CA GLU A 82 -5.46 10.99 6.63
C GLU A 82 -4.86 11.02 8.05
N LEU A 83 -5.12 9.99 8.83
CA LEU A 83 -4.75 9.92 10.25
C LEU A 83 -3.22 9.83 10.44
N LEU A 84 -2.52 9.04 9.62
CA LEU A 84 -1.10 8.76 9.82
C LEU A 84 -0.17 9.76 9.13
N TYR A 85 -0.58 10.32 7.99
CA TYR A 85 0.29 11.16 7.17
C TYR A 85 -0.25 12.57 6.93
N GLY A 86 -1.47 12.88 7.40
CA GLY A 86 -2.04 14.22 7.30
C GLY A 86 -2.60 14.55 5.93
N GLY A 87 -3.06 13.54 5.19
CA GLY A 87 -3.95 13.79 4.07
C GLY A 87 -3.91 12.76 2.94
N ARG A 88 -4.95 12.79 2.12
CA ARG A 88 -5.09 11.98 0.89
C ARG A 88 -3.97 12.17 -0.12
N GLN A 89 -3.26 13.29 -0.09
CA GLN A 89 -2.09 13.51 -0.95
C GLN A 89 -0.95 12.52 -0.67
N TYR A 90 -0.94 11.82 0.48
CA TYR A 90 0.01 10.76 0.79
C TYR A 90 -0.51 9.36 0.45
N LEU A 91 -1.67 9.26 -0.20
CA LEU A 91 -2.19 8.02 -0.77
C LEU A 91 -1.85 7.97 -2.26
N THR A 92 -1.19 6.89 -2.66
CA THR A 92 -1.01 6.50 -4.07
C THR A 92 -1.89 5.30 -4.34
N THR A 93 -2.91 5.47 -5.19
CA THR A 93 -3.76 4.37 -5.64
C THR A 93 -3.28 3.86 -6.99
N ILE A 94 -3.09 2.56 -7.09
CA ILE A 94 -2.71 1.86 -8.32
C ILE A 94 -3.86 0.92 -8.66
N ASN A 95 -4.52 1.21 -9.78
CA ASN A 95 -5.58 0.35 -10.31
C ASN A 95 -4.95 -0.87 -11.00
N MET A 96 -5.02 -2.03 -10.37
CA MET A 96 -4.35 -3.23 -10.86
C MET A 96 -5.02 -3.84 -12.08
N SER A 97 -6.25 -3.43 -12.42
CA SER A 97 -6.89 -3.78 -13.69
C SER A 97 -6.17 -3.21 -14.92
N GLU A 98 -5.39 -2.13 -14.77
CA GLU A 98 -4.55 -1.60 -15.86
C GLU A 98 -3.31 -2.47 -16.11
N PHE A 99 -3.01 -3.40 -15.22
CA PHE A 99 -1.80 -4.24 -15.24
C PHE A 99 -2.10 -5.72 -15.51
N GLN A 100 -3.10 -5.99 -16.35
CA GLN A 100 -3.52 -7.35 -16.74
C GLN A 100 -2.51 -8.06 -17.67
N GLU A 101 -1.66 -7.30 -18.36
CA GLU A 101 -0.75 -7.84 -19.37
C GLU A 101 0.71 -7.74 -18.92
N LYS A 102 1.54 -8.72 -19.26
CA LYS A 102 2.94 -8.80 -18.79
C LYS A 102 3.76 -7.55 -19.07
N HIS A 103 3.56 -6.90 -20.21
CA HIS A 103 4.36 -5.73 -20.61
C HIS A 103 3.96 -4.45 -19.87
N THR A 104 2.85 -4.44 -19.11
CA THR A 104 2.43 -3.29 -18.32
C THR A 104 3.30 -3.08 -17.08
N VAL A 105 4.10 -4.08 -16.68
CA VAL A 105 5.07 -3.99 -15.58
C VAL A 105 6.00 -2.78 -15.75
N SER A 106 6.44 -2.48 -16.97
CA SER A 106 7.31 -1.34 -17.23
C SER A 106 6.64 0.01 -16.93
N ARG A 107 5.32 0.12 -17.01
CA ARG A 107 4.62 1.35 -16.58
C ARG A 107 4.68 1.54 -15.07
N LEU A 108 4.74 0.43 -14.31
CA LEU A 108 4.77 0.45 -12.86
C LEU A 108 6.16 0.80 -12.32
N ILE A 109 7.21 0.23 -12.92
CA ILE A 109 8.60 0.37 -12.44
C ILE A 109 9.55 1.13 -13.34
N GLY A 110 9.10 1.54 -14.52
CA GLY A 110 9.93 2.17 -15.55
C GLY A 110 10.34 1.19 -16.65
N SER A 111 10.61 1.74 -17.83
CA SER A 111 11.10 0.96 -18.97
C SER A 111 12.60 0.65 -18.84
N PRO A 112 13.05 -0.55 -19.26
CA PRO A 112 14.46 -0.87 -19.28
C PRO A 112 15.23 -0.12 -20.40
N PRO A 113 16.58 -0.07 -20.33
CA PRO A 113 17.40 0.55 -21.36
C PRO A 113 17.07 0.03 -22.77
N GLY A 114 16.89 0.95 -23.72
CA GLY A 114 16.57 0.62 -25.11
C GLY A 114 15.07 0.53 -25.46
N TYR A 115 14.18 0.80 -24.49
CA TYR A 115 12.73 0.85 -24.71
C TYR A 115 12.19 2.28 -24.59
N VAL A 116 11.03 2.55 -25.21
CA VAL A 116 10.33 3.84 -25.09
C VAL A 116 9.92 4.08 -23.63
N GLY A 117 10.11 5.31 -23.13
CA GLY A 117 9.88 5.67 -21.72
C GLY A 117 11.06 5.35 -20.79
N TYR A 118 12.23 5.00 -21.34
CA TYR A 118 13.46 4.84 -20.55
C TYR A 118 13.85 6.16 -19.88
N GLY A 119 14.18 6.10 -18.58
CA GLY A 119 14.58 7.26 -17.77
C GLY A 119 13.43 8.08 -17.18
N GLU A 120 12.17 7.78 -17.53
CA GLU A 120 11.00 8.49 -16.99
C GLU A 120 10.55 7.97 -15.61
N GLY A 121 11.05 6.80 -15.22
CA GLY A 121 10.58 6.08 -14.03
C GLY A 121 9.20 5.46 -14.23
N GLY A 122 8.77 4.65 -13.27
CA GLY A 122 7.43 4.08 -13.23
C GLY A 122 6.51 4.79 -12.25
N VAL A 123 5.21 4.57 -12.40
CA VAL A 123 4.17 5.16 -11.52
C VAL A 123 4.44 4.89 -10.04
N LEU A 124 4.84 3.65 -9.70
CA LEU A 124 5.11 3.26 -8.32
C LEU A 124 6.46 3.80 -7.83
N THR A 125 7.49 3.72 -8.67
CA THR A 125 8.86 4.11 -8.28
C THR A 125 8.97 5.60 -8.06
N GLU A 126 8.31 6.42 -8.90
CA GLU A 126 8.25 7.86 -8.71
C GLU A 126 7.41 8.25 -7.50
N ALA A 127 6.28 7.57 -7.26
CA ALA A 127 5.47 7.81 -6.07
C ALA A 127 6.24 7.58 -4.77
N ILE A 128 6.97 6.45 -4.68
CA ILE A 128 7.81 6.14 -3.51
C ILE A 128 8.96 7.16 -3.38
N ARG A 129 9.59 7.54 -4.50
CA ARG A 129 10.71 8.51 -4.50
C ARG A 129 10.27 9.89 -4.01
N GLN A 130 9.10 10.36 -4.45
CA GLN A 130 8.57 11.66 -4.05
C GLN A 130 8.03 11.65 -2.61
N LYS A 131 7.40 10.56 -2.19
CA LYS A 131 6.72 10.44 -0.89
C LYS A 131 7.10 9.11 -0.21
N PRO A 132 8.30 9.02 0.39
CA PRO A 132 8.76 7.80 1.03
C PRO A 132 7.90 7.40 2.24
N TYR A 133 7.21 8.35 2.86
CA TYR A 133 6.22 8.13 3.91
C TYR A 133 4.82 8.29 3.30
N SER A 134 4.26 7.18 2.83
CA SER A 134 2.98 7.17 2.12
C SER A 134 2.23 5.87 2.34
N VAL A 135 0.99 5.87 1.88
CA VAL A 135 0.15 4.68 1.72
C VAL A 135 0.07 4.36 0.23
N VAL A 136 0.32 3.11 -0.14
CA VAL A 136 0.09 2.60 -1.48
C VAL A 136 -1.11 1.65 -1.46
N LEU A 137 -2.18 1.99 -2.16
CA LEU A 137 -3.35 1.13 -2.37
C LEU A 137 -3.20 0.39 -3.69
N LEU A 138 -3.25 -0.94 -3.66
CA LEU A 138 -3.37 -1.75 -4.87
C LEU A 138 -4.84 -2.18 -5.02
N ASP A 139 -5.59 -1.47 -5.85
CA ASP A 139 -7.01 -1.73 -6.04
C ASP A 139 -7.23 -2.84 -7.09
N GLU A 140 -8.26 -3.67 -6.91
CA GLU A 140 -8.59 -4.81 -7.79
C GLU A 140 -7.41 -5.76 -8.05
N VAL A 141 -6.63 -6.08 -7.00
CA VAL A 141 -5.38 -6.83 -7.14
C VAL A 141 -5.56 -8.22 -7.77
N GLU A 142 -6.76 -8.82 -7.69
CA GLU A 142 -7.07 -10.10 -8.33
C GLU A 142 -7.14 -10.03 -9.87
N LYS A 143 -7.10 -8.83 -10.45
CA LYS A 143 -7.08 -8.58 -11.90
C LYS A 143 -5.66 -8.47 -12.44
N ALA A 144 -4.67 -8.25 -11.57
CA ALA A 144 -3.29 -8.07 -11.98
C ALA A 144 -2.69 -9.31 -12.68
N HIS A 145 -1.75 -9.08 -13.59
CA HIS A 145 -0.89 -10.14 -14.09
C HIS A 145 0.00 -10.70 -12.95
N PRO A 146 0.25 -12.02 -12.87
CA PRO A 146 1.07 -12.62 -11.81
C PRO A 146 2.48 -12.01 -11.69
N ASP A 147 3.13 -11.67 -12.80
CA ASP A 147 4.45 -11.03 -12.79
C ASP A 147 4.44 -9.65 -12.10
N VAL A 148 3.31 -8.93 -12.16
CA VAL A 148 3.12 -7.65 -11.46
C VAL A 148 3.02 -7.90 -9.95
N LEU A 149 2.27 -8.93 -9.53
CA LEU A 149 2.14 -9.30 -8.11
C LEU A 149 3.48 -9.76 -7.51
N ASN A 150 4.29 -10.49 -8.28
CA ASN A 150 5.60 -10.96 -7.84
C ASN A 150 6.54 -9.80 -7.45
N LEU A 151 6.43 -8.66 -8.15
CA LEU A 151 7.17 -7.45 -7.81
C LEU A 151 6.82 -6.93 -6.40
N PHE A 152 5.53 -6.90 -6.07
CA PHE A 152 5.07 -6.49 -4.75
C PHE A 152 5.45 -7.51 -3.66
N TYR A 153 5.39 -8.81 -3.96
CA TYR A 153 5.86 -9.84 -3.03
C TYR A 153 7.34 -9.69 -2.67
N GLN A 154 8.20 -9.39 -3.65
CA GLN A 154 9.61 -9.11 -3.39
C GLN A 154 9.78 -7.90 -2.47
N SER A 155 9.01 -6.85 -2.72
CA SER A 155 9.01 -5.64 -1.89
C SER A 155 8.57 -5.93 -0.45
N PHE A 156 7.56 -6.79 -0.25
CA PHE A 156 7.09 -7.17 1.09
C PHE A 156 8.14 -7.95 1.89
N ASP A 157 8.90 -8.80 1.23
CA ASP A 157 9.85 -9.67 1.92
C ASP A 157 11.19 -8.97 2.20
N LYS A 158 11.70 -8.19 1.24
CA LYS A 158 13.02 -7.54 1.31
C LYS A 158 12.99 -6.06 1.66
N GLY A 159 11.81 -5.43 1.63
CA GLY A 159 11.65 -3.98 1.79
C GLY A 159 12.39 -3.17 0.73
N GLU A 160 12.71 -3.77 -0.40
CA GLU A 160 13.41 -3.14 -1.51
C GLU A 160 12.86 -3.66 -2.85
N MET A 161 12.88 -2.80 -3.85
CA MET A 161 12.39 -3.08 -5.20
C MET A 161 13.40 -2.56 -6.23
N ALA A 162 13.59 -3.26 -7.34
CA ALA A 162 14.35 -2.74 -8.46
C ALA A 162 13.42 -2.00 -9.43
N ASP A 163 13.82 -0.81 -9.86
CA ASP A 163 13.17 -0.15 -11.00
C ASP A 163 13.55 -0.80 -12.33
N GLY A 164 12.97 -0.31 -13.43
CA GLY A 164 13.26 -0.80 -14.78
C GLY A 164 14.72 -0.68 -15.20
N GLU A 165 15.50 0.18 -14.52
CA GLU A 165 16.94 0.36 -14.76
C GLU A 165 17.81 -0.52 -13.87
N GLY A 166 17.21 -1.26 -12.93
CA GLY A 166 17.91 -2.07 -11.94
C GLY A 166 18.36 -1.29 -10.70
N ARG A 167 17.92 -0.05 -10.50
CA ARG A 167 18.23 0.73 -9.30
C ARG A 167 17.34 0.26 -8.16
N LEU A 168 17.95 0.04 -6.99
CA LEU A 168 17.22 -0.35 -5.78
C LEU A 168 16.50 0.85 -5.17
N ILE A 169 15.23 0.64 -4.85
CA ILE A 169 14.35 1.60 -4.19
C ILE A 169 14.04 1.07 -2.80
N ASP A 170 14.24 1.93 -1.80
CA ASP A 170 13.93 1.63 -0.40
C ASP A 170 12.40 1.68 -0.18
N CYS A 171 11.82 0.50 0.05
CA CYS A 171 10.40 0.31 0.31
C CYS A 171 10.09 0.22 1.82
N LYS A 172 11.08 0.38 2.70
CA LYS A 172 10.90 0.17 4.15
C LYS A 172 10.00 1.22 4.79
N LYS A 173 9.81 2.38 4.15
CA LYS A 173 9.16 3.56 4.73
C LYS A 173 7.69 3.75 4.35
N TYR A 174 7.15 2.98 3.41
CA TYR A 174 5.73 3.07 3.04
C TYR A 174 4.90 1.89 3.57
N ARG A 175 3.59 2.10 3.63
CA ARG A 175 2.60 1.08 3.98
C ARG A 175 1.82 0.71 2.73
N LEU A 176 1.64 -0.57 2.45
CA LEU A 176 0.96 -1.04 1.25
C LEU A 176 -0.29 -1.86 1.61
N LEU A 177 -1.41 -1.56 0.97
CA LEU A 177 -2.69 -2.18 1.24
C LEU A 177 -3.30 -2.72 -0.06
N PRO A 178 -3.14 -4.02 -0.38
CA PRO A 178 -3.92 -4.62 -1.46
C PRO A 178 -5.39 -4.74 -1.09
N ASP A 179 -6.25 -4.43 -2.06
CA ASP A 179 -7.69 -4.64 -2.01
C ASP A 179 -8.07 -5.85 -2.87
N VAL A 180 -8.73 -6.84 -2.27
CA VAL A 180 -9.31 -7.98 -2.98
C VAL A 180 -10.82 -7.95 -2.84
N GLN A 181 -11.50 -8.00 -3.99
CA GLN A 181 -12.93 -8.21 -4.05
C GLN A 181 -13.20 -9.70 -4.33
N PRO A 182 -13.64 -10.49 -3.33
CA PRO A 182 -13.98 -11.88 -3.54
C PRO A 182 -15.17 -11.96 -4.50
N ARG A 183 -15.01 -12.73 -5.57
CA ARG A 183 -16.13 -13.05 -6.46
C ARG A 183 -17.12 -13.88 -5.65
N LEU A 184 -18.33 -13.36 -5.46
CA LEU A 184 -19.42 -14.19 -4.92
C LEU A 184 -19.56 -15.40 -5.84
N PRO A 185 -19.65 -16.64 -5.31
CA PRO A 185 -19.86 -17.81 -6.14
C PRO A 185 -21.13 -17.58 -6.96
N GLY A 186 -20.98 -17.61 -8.28
CA GLY A 186 -22.09 -17.40 -9.21
C GLY A 186 -23.17 -18.42 -8.91
N ASN A 187 -24.39 -17.93 -8.65
CA ASN A 187 -25.55 -18.75 -8.34
C ASN A 187 -25.91 -19.59 -9.58
N SER A 188 -25.28 -20.76 -9.73
CA SER A 188 -25.49 -21.72 -10.80
C SER A 188 -26.57 -22.70 -10.38
N ARG A 189 -27.77 -22.19 -10.12
CA ARG A 189 -29.00 -22.97 -10.04
C ARG A 189 -30.17 -22.18 -10.61
N ALA A 190 -30.52 -22.48 -11.87
CA ALA A 190 -31.88 -22.56 -12.39
C ALA A 190 -31.86 -22.58 -13.93
N ARG A 191 -31.44 -23.71 -14.53
CA ARG A 191 -31.96 -24.19 -15.82
C ARG A 191 -31.77 -25.71 -15.89
N ARG A 192 -32.80 -26.43 -15.46
CA ARG A 192 -33.34 -27.65 -16.08
C ARG A 192 -34.58 -28.06 -15.31
#